data_AF-A0A925N4X1-F1
#
_entry.id   AF-A0A925N4X1-F1
#
_cell.length_a   1.000
_cell.length_b   1.000
_cell.length_c   1.000
_cell.angle_alpha   90.00
_cell.angle_beta   90.00
_cell.angle_gamma   90.00
#
_symmetry.space_group_name_H-M   'P 1'
#
loop_
_entity.id
_entity.type
_entity.pdbx_description
1 polymer ?
#
loop_
_entity_poly.entity_id
_entity_poly.type
_entity_poly.pdbx_seq_one_letter_code
_entity_poly.pdbx_strand_id
1 'polypeptide(L)'
;MNEVVPSPAALRAGADRLVSALAAHSDPEYRLAVLKRLVRRLGEERYPLFLRLLGVVAESDDARAQRLLADTFGTALRRMDLPGGALSSWGATSLPESSGPLAASAFSGQFFGATPRRLLGPVEYLTVWHLQRTQRTALGADTFRTSLARMIALLNRSDDARALYPQKLAADAQNELEGAYTRATRERLAAIAAAWKAGQAPDAVAQAALDVPDASHPRDWVVRDL
;
A
#
# COMPACT_ATOMS: atom_id res chain seq x y z
N MET A 1 -18.60 -11.61 -8.74
CA MET A 1 -17.61 -12.40 -9.50
C MET A 1 -16.56 -12.89 -8.53
N ASN A 2 -16.44 -14.21 -8.31
CA ASN A 2 -15.39 -14.77 -7.46
C ASN A 2 -14.02 -14.39 -8.03
N GLU A 3 -13.23 -13.67 -7.25
CA GLU A 3 -11.87 -13.29 -7.62
C GLU A 3 -11.02 -14.57 -7.68
N VAL A 4 -10.69 -15.03 -8.89
CA VAL A 4 -9.79 -16.17 -9.07
C VAL A 4 -8.41 -15.74 -8.60
N VAL A 5 -8.04 -16.18 -7.40
CA VAL A 5 -6.69 -16.00 -6.88
C VAL A 5 -5.72 -16.75 -7.82
N PRO A 6 -4.74 -16.06 -8.43
CA PRO A 6 -3.81 -16.72 -9.34
C PRO A 6 -3.00 -17.80 -8.62
N SER A 7 -2.72 -18.89 -9.32
CA SER A 7 -1.89 -19.97 -8.78
C SER A 7 -0.47 -19.47 -8.47
N PRO A 8 0.26 -20.13 -7.55
CA PRO A 8 1.64 -19.77 -7.25
C PRO A 8 2.56 -19.76 -8.49
N ALA A 9 2.35 -20.70 -9.43
CA ALA A 9 3.10 -20.75 -10.69
C ALA A 9 2.80 -19.53 -11.58
N ALA A 10 1.53 -19.11 -11.67
CA ALA A 10 1.15 -17.92 -12.43
C ALA A 10 1.73 -16.63 -11.82
N LEU A 11 1.79 -16.55 -10.49
CA LEU A 11 2.43 -15.41 -9.79
C LEU A 11 3.93 -15.34 -10.06
N ARG A 12 4.65 -16.48 -10.02
CA ARG A 12 6.07 -16.55 -10.36
C ARG A 12 6.32 -16.12 -11.81
N ALA A 13 5.59 -16.70 -12.76
CA ALA A 13 5.70 -16.31 -14.16
C ALA A 13 5.37 -14.82 -14.39
N GLY A 14 4.43 -14.26 -13.64
CA GLY A 14 4.11 -12.83 -13.67
C GLY A 14 5.25 -11.96 -13.13
N ALA A 15 5.87 -12.37 -12.03
CA ALA A 15 7.02 -11.70 -11.44
C ALA A 15 8.23 -11.73 -12.38
N ASP A 16 8.52 -12.88 -13.00
CA ASP A 16 9.61 -13.03 -13.97
C ASP A 16 9.41 -12.11 -15.19
N ARG A 17 8.17 -12.00 -15.69
CA ARG A 17 7.83 -11.09 -16.79
C ARG A 17 7.99 -9.62 -16.39
N LEU A 18 7.60 -9.25 -15.17
CA LEU A 18 7.81 -7.90 -14.65
C LEU A 18 9.30 -7.57 -14.60
N VAL A 19 10.11 -8.43 -13.98
CA VAL A 19 11.57 -8.25 -13.88
C VAL A 19 12.19 -8.18 -15.28
N SER A 20 11.81 -9.07 -16.19
CA SER A 20 12.30 -9.07 -17.57
C SER A 20 11.95 -7.77 -18.31
N ALA A 21 10.73 -7.26 -18.14
CA ALA A 21 10.31 -6.00 -18.75
C ALA A 21 11.09 -4.80 -18.20
N LEU A 22 11.41 -4.78 -16.90
CA LEU A 22 12.25 -3.74 -16.31
C LEU A 22 13.71 -3.86 -16.75
N ALA A 23 14.22 -5.08 -16.90
CA ALA A 23 15.60 -5.35 -17.32
C ALA A 23 15.84 -5.05 -18.80
N ALA A 24 14.80 -5.13 -19.63
CA ALA A 24 14.88 -4.86 -21.07
C ALA A 24 15.28 -3.41 -21.43
N HIS A 25 15.17 -2.48 -20.48
CA HIS A 25 15.57 -1.09 -20.67
C HIS A 25 16.52 -0.65 -19.54
N SER A 26 17.50 0.19 -19.87
CA SER A 26 18.44 0.77 -18.89
C SER A 26 17.94 2.08 -18.27
N ASP A 27 16.98 2.75 -18.91
CA ASP A 27 16.44 4.03 -18.46
C ASP A 27 15.58 3.88 -17.18
N PRO A 28 15.97 4.52 -16.05
CA PRO A 28 15.19 4.49 -14.82
C PRO A 28 13.77 5.04 -14.95
N GLU A 29 13.57 6.07 -15.79
CA GLU A 29 12.25 6.69 -15.98
C GLU A 29 11.32 5.75 -16.76
N TYR A 30 11.83 5.07 -17.77
CA TYR A 30 11.09 4.03 -18.49
C TYR A 30 10.66 2.90 -17.55
N ARG A 31 11.56 2.42 -16.69
CA ARG A 31 11.26 1.37 -15.69
C ARG A 31 10.14 1.80 -14.74
N LEU A 32 10.19 3.03 -14.26
CA LEU A 32 9.12 3.60 -13.45
C LEU A 32 7.79 3.66 -14.22
N ALA A 33 7.81 4.10 -15.48
CA ALA A 33 6.63 4.15 -16.32
C ALA A 33 6.00 2.76 -16.54
N VAL A 34 6.81 1.70 -16.70
CA VAL A 34 6.34 0.32 -16.77
C VAL A 34 5.62 -0.08 -15.48
N LEU A 35 6.22 0.20 -14.33
CA LEU A 35 5.66 -0.15 -13.02
C LEU A 35 4.32 0.57 -12.78
N LYS A 36 4.26 1.88 -13.06
CA LYS A 36 3.03 2.68 -12.98
C LYS A 36 1.96 2.18 -13.94
N ARG A 37 2.35 1.82 -15.17
CA ARG A 37 1.43 1.26 -16.17
C ARG A 37 0.86 -0.07 -15.70
N LEU A 38 1.64 -0.93 -15.07
CA LEU A 38 1.18 -2.19 -14.50
C LEU A 38 0.11 -1.93 -13.43
N VAL A 39 0.41 -1.09 -12.43
CA VAL A 39 -0.54 -0.74 -11.37
C VAL A 39 -1.84 -0.17 -11.94
N ARG A 40 -1.74 0.75 -12.89
CA ARG A 40 -2.92 1.33 -13.56
C ARG A 40 -3.74 0.30 -14.34
N ARG A 41 -3.09 -0.67 -14.99
CA ARG A 41 -3.76 -1.73 -15.77
C ARG A 41 -4.42 -2.78 -14.88
N LEU A 42 -3.84 -3.06 -13.72
CA LEU A 42 -4.44 -3.93 -12.71
C LEU A 42 -5.71 -3.29 -12.11
N GLY A 43 -5.71 -1.95 -12.01
CA GLY A 43 -6.79 -1.20 -11.37
C GLY A 43 -6.66 -1.23 -9.84
N GLU A 44 -7.39 -0.33 -9.18
CA GLU A 44 -7.34 -0.12 -7.73
C GLU A 44 -7.65 -1.41 -6.96
N GLU A 45 -8.66 -2.15 -7.41
CA GLU A 45 -9.08 -3.37 -6.76
C GLU A 45 -7.96 -4.43 -6.70
N ARG A 46 -7.07 -4.47 -7.69
CA ARG A 46 -6.03 -5.51 -7.79
C ARG A 46 -4.66 -5.03 -7.32
N TYR A 47 -4.58 -3.92 -6.59
CA TYR A 47 -3.31 -3.52 -5.95
C TYR A 47 -2.70 -4.60 -5.03
N PRO A 48 -3.48 -5.41 -4.29
CA PRO A 48 -2.93 -6.56 -3.56
C PRO A 48 -2.21 -7.57 -4.44
N LEU A 49 -2.66 -7.76 -5.68
CA LEU A 49 -1.99 -8.64 -6.64
C LEU A 49 -0.62 -8.06 -7.02
N PHE A 50 -0.54 -6.74 -7.19
CA PHE A 50 0.75 -6.06 -7.39
C PHE A 50 1.68 -6.29 -6.19
N LEU A 51 1.20 -6.13 -4.95
CA LEU A 51 1.99 -6.40 -3.75
C LEU A 51 2.47 -7.85 -3.67
N ARG A 52 1.63 -8.81 -4.10
CA ARG A 52 2.03 -10.23 -4.19
C ARG A 52 3.13 -10.46 -5.21
N LEU A 53 3.10 -9.80 -6.38
CA LEU A 53 4.18 -9.87 -7.37
C LEU A 53 5.49 -9.34 -6.79
N LEU A 54 5.45 -8.21 -6.07
CA LEU A 54 6.62 -7.68 -5.37
C LEU A 54 7.12 -8.65 -4.30
N GLY A 55 6.22 -9.27 -3.54
CA GLY A 55 6.54 -10.28 -2.53
C GLY A 55 7.26 -11.49 -3.13
N VAL A 56 6.82 -11.98 -4.30
CA VAL A 56 7.50 -13.08 -5.01
C VAL A 56 8.93 -12.72 -5.39
N VAL A 57 9.18 -11.48 -5.85
CA VAL A 57 10.55 -11.04 -6.15
C VAL A 57 11.37 -10.82 -4.88
N ALA A 58 10.75 -10.34 -3.80
CA ALA A 58 11.42 -10.19 -2.51
C ALA A 58 11.84 -11.53 -1.89
N GLU A 59 11.11 -12.60 -2.18
CA GLU A 59 11.41 -13.98 -1.73
C GLU A 59 12.40 -14.72 -2.64
N SER A 60 12.67 -14.21 -3.84
CA SER A 60 13.56 -14.92 -4.78
C SER A 60 15.03 -14.75 -4.40
N ASP A 61 15.86 -15.70 -4.81
CA ASP A 61 17.33 -15.62 -4.66
C ASP A 61 17.99 -14.70 -5.70
N ASP A 62 17.21 -14.03 -6.56
CA ASP A 62 17.73 -13.14 -7.60
C ASP A 62 17.98 -11.74 -7.04
N ALA A 63 19.19 -11.56 -6.50
CA ALA A 63 19.65 -10.27 -5.98
C ALA A 63 19.65 -9.14 -7.04
N ARG A 64 19.79 -9.46 -8.32
CA ARG A 64 19.75 -8.46 -9.40
C ARG A 64 18.32 -7.99 -9.63
N ALA A 65 17.36 -8.91 -9.66
CA ALA A 65 15.94 -8.57 -9.76
C ALA A 65 15.45 -7.73 -8.57
N GLN A 66 15.86 -8.11 -7.35
CA GLN A 66 15.54 -7.35 -6.14
C GLN A 66 16.07 -5.92 -6.22
N ARG A 67 17.35 -5.75 -6.58
CA ARG A 67 17.97 -4.42 -6.71
C ARG A 67 17.30 -3.60 -7.82
N LEU A 68 17.01 -4.20 -8.97
CA LEU A 68 16.33 -3.54 -10.09
C LEU A 68 14.97 -2.95 -9.68
N LEU A 69 14.16 -3.71 -8.94
CA LEU A 69 12.90 -3.21 -8.40
C LEU A 69 13.14 -2.11 -7.37
N ALA A 70 14.05 -2.31 -6.42
CA ALA A 70 14.35 -1.35 -5.38
C ALA A 70 14.82 0.00 -5.95
N ASP A 71 15.69 0.00 -6.96
CA ASP A 71 16.17 1.20 -7.65
C ASP A 71 15.06 1.90 -8.43
N THR A 72 14.12 1.13 -8.99
CA THR A 72 12.92 1.69 -9.62
C THR A 72 12.05 2.42 -8.58
N PHE A 73 11.89 1.87 -7.37
CA PHE A 73 11.24 2.57 -6.26
C PHE A 73 12.04 3.78 -5.77
N GLY A 74 13.38 3.71 -5.76
CA GLY A 74 14.25 4.85 -5.48
C GLY A 74 14.00 6.02 -6.44
N THR A 75 13.88 5.72 -7.73
CA THR A 75 13.53 6.71 -8.77
C THR A 75 12.14 7.31 -8.52
N ALA A 76 11.16 6.46 -8.20
CA ALA A 76 9.81 6.89 -7.87
C ALA A 76 9.76 7.84 -6.66
N LEU A 77 10.54 7.55 -5.62
CA LEU A 77 10.66 8.38 -4.43
C LEU A 77 11.29 9.74 -4.74
N ARG A 78 12.36 9.79 -5.54
CA ARG A 78 12.97 11.05 -6.00
C ARG A 78 11.98 11.92 -6.77
N ARG A 79 11.07 11.29 -7.52
CA ARG A 79 10.00 11.96 -8.28
C ARG A 79 8.76 12.27 -7.46
N MET A 80 8.70 11.82 -6.20
CA MET A 80 7.49 11.89 -5.36
C MET A 80 6.26 11.26 -6.04
N ASP A 81 6.49 10.21 -6.84
CA ASP A 81 5.52 9.64 -7.78
C ASP A 81 5.54 8.10 -7.71
N LEU A 82 5.22 7.59 -6.52
CA LEU A 82 5.19 6.16 -6.25
C LEU A 82 4.04 5.46 -6.99
N PRO A 83 4.24 4.19 -7.40
CA PRO A 83 3.16 3.37 -7.96
C PRO A 83 2.20 2.99 -6.84
N GLY A 84 1.19 3.82 -6.62
CA GLY A 84 0.26 3.66 -5.51
C GLY A 84 -1.09 3.05 -5.91
N GLY A 85 -1.76 2.45 -4.93
CA GLY A 85 -3.11 1.92 -5.04
C GLY A 85 -4.08 2.70 -4.17
N ALA A 86 -5.33 2.81 -4.58
CA ALA A 86 -6.37 3.37 -3.72
C ALA A 86 -6.86 2.29 -2.73
N LEU A 87 -7.06 2.68 -1.48
CA LEU A 87 -7.99 2.00 -0.58
C LEU A 87 -9.18 2.92 -0.42
N SER A 88 -10.39 2.40 -0.63
CA SER A 88 -11.63 3.16 -0.49
C SER A 88 -11.64 3.84 0.87
N SER A 89 -11.59 5.18 0.87
CA SER A 89 -11.67 5.97 2.09
C SER A 89 -13.06 5.80 2.73
N TRP A 90 -13.07 5.58 4.04
CA TRP A 90 -14.17 5.66 5.00
C TRP A 90 -15.52 6.10 4.41
N GLY A 91 -16.50 5.18 4.39
CA GLY A 91 -17.90 5.52 4.06
C GLY A 91 -18.21 5.71 2.58
N ALA A 92 -17.25 5.55 1.66
CA ALA A 92 -17.54 5.38 0.23
C ALA A 92 -18.13 3.99 -0.04
N THR A 93 -19.25 3.68 0.60
CA THR A 93 -20.19 2.66 0.15
C THR A 93 -20.51 3.02 -1.29
N SER A 94 -20.04 2.22 -2.25
CA SER A 94 -20.62 2.23 -3.58
C SER A 94 -22.11 1.94 -3.39
N LEU A 95 -22.96 2.95 -3.57
CA LEU A 95 -24.39 2.73 -3.71
C LEU A 95 -24.57 1.70 -4.82
N PRO A 96 -25.41 0.66 -4.63
CA PRO A 96 -25.71 -0.29 -5.69
C PRO A 96 -26.22 0.49 -6.91
N GLU A 97 -25.75 0.14 -8.11
CA GLU A 97 -26.34 0.62 -9.36
C GLU A 97 -27.81 0.15 -9.43
N SER A 98 -28.73 0.93 -8.86
CA SER A 98 -30.15 0.75 -9.10
C SER A 98 -30.45 1.27 -10.50
N SER A 99 -30.63 0.34 -11.43
CA SER A 99 -31.17 0.59 -12.76
C SER A 99 -32.59 1.17 -12.63
N GLY A 100 -32.75 2.48 -12.78
CA GLY A 100 -34.04 3.17 -12.72
C GLY A 100 -33.96 4.59 -13.30
N PRO A 101 -35.04 5.12 -13.90
CA PRO A 101 -34.98 6.35 -14.66
C PRO A 101 -34.78 7.59 -13.77
N LEU A 102 -33.85 8.44 -14.19
CA LEU A 102 -33.36 9.62 -13.49
C LEU A 102 -34.49 10.61 -13.15
N ALA A 103 -34.74 10.81 -11.86
CA ALA A 103 -35.51 11.95 -11.36
C ALA A 103 -34.60 13.19 -11.28
N ALA A 104 -34.98 14.26 -11.98
CA ALA A 104 -34.26 15.53 -12.10
C ALA A 104 -34.22 16.38 -10.80
N SER A 105 -34.34 15.75 -9.63
CA SER A 105 -34.26 16.40 -8.31
C SER A 105 -33.06 15.93 -7.47
N ALA A 106 -32.09 15.23 -8.06
CA ALA A 106 -30.84 14.83 -7.42
C ALA A 106 -29.67 15.83 -7.64
N PHE A 107 -29.96 17.06 -8.08
CA PHE A 107 -28.93 18.05 -8.45
C PHE A 107 -28.54 19.04 -7.33
N SER A 108 -28.93 18.79 -6.08
CA SER A 108 -28.55 19.66 -4.95
C SER A 108 -28.34 18.84 -3.67
N GLY A 109 -27.12 18.32 -3.45
CA GLY A 109 -26.83 17.61 -2.20
C GLY A 109 -25.40 17.17 -1.93
N GLN A 110 -24.61 16.75 -2.93
CA GLN A 110 -23.27 16.17 -2.68
C GLN A 110 -22.18 16.75 -3.59
N PHE A 111 -21.67 17.93 -3.25
CA PHE A 111 -20.41 18.46 -3.78
C PHE A 111 -19.56 19.17 -2.71
N PHE A 112 -19.60 18.70 -1.46
CA PHE A 112 -18.57 19.03 -0.46
C PHE A 112 -17.73 17.79 -0.17
N GLY A 113 -16.46 17.83 -0.58
CA GLY A 113 -15.44 16.93 -0.04
C GLY A 113 -15.27 15.59 -0.74
N ALA A 114 -15.21 15.56 -2.07
CA ALA A 114 -14.46 14.50 -2.74
C ALA A 114 -12.97 14.69 -2.37
N THR A 115 -12.58 14.22 -1.17
CA THR A 115 -11.18 14.19 -0.74
C THR A 115 -10.40 13.52 -1.86
N PRO A 116 -9.36 14.17 -2.42
CA PRO A 116 -8.57 13.57 -3.48
C PRO A 116 -8.13 12.17 -3.02
N ARG A 117 -8.56 11.14 -3.76
CA ARG A 117 -8.20 9.75 -3.47
C ARG A 117 -6.69 9.61 -3.62
N ARG A 118 -5.96 9.77 -2.52
CA ARG A 118 -4.50 9.73 -2.51
C ARG A 118 -4.07 8.27 -2.68
N LEU A 119 -3.24 8.02 -3.69
CA LEU A 119 -2.69 6.70 -3.95
C LEU A 119 -1.69 6.34 -2.85
N LEU A 120 -1.89 5.19 -2.22
CA LEU A 120 -1.03 4.68 -1.16
C LEU A 120 0.12 3.90 -1.77
N GLY A 121 1.35 4.20 -1.36
CA GLY A 121 2.51 3.37 -1.69
C GLY A 121 2.43 1.98 -1.05
N PRO A 122 3.34 1.06 -1.39
CA PRO A 122 3.27 -0.32 -0.90
C PRO A 122 3.24 -0.46 0.63
N VAL A 123 4.07 0.29 1.36
CA VAL A 123 4.15 0.21 2.83
C VAL A 123 2.92 0.81 3.49
N GLU A 124 2.45 1.95 2.98
CA GLU A 124 1.26 2.65 3.43
C GLU A 124 0.02 1.79 3.21
N TYR A 125 -0.10 1.17 2.02
CA TYR A 125 -1.19 0.28 1.68
C TYR A 125 -1.25 -0.93 2.61
N LEU A 126 -0.11 -1.59 2.88
CA LEU A 126 -0.05 -2.72 3.82
C LEU A 126 -0.50 -2.31 5.23
N THR A 127 -0.06 -1.13 5.69
CA THR A 127 -0.38 -0.61 7.02
C THR A 127 -1.87 -0.27 7.13
N VAL A 128 -2.42 0.41 6.12
CA VAL A 128 -3.85 0.74 6.07
C VAL A 128 -4.70 -0.52 5.95
N TRP A 129 -4.32 -1.49 5.11
CA TRP A 129 -5.05 -2.75 4.95
C TRP A 129 -5.03 -3.60 6.25
N HIS A 130 -3.93 -3.60 7.00
CA HIS A 130 -3.87 -4.25 8.30
C HIS A 130 -4.87 -3.63 9.31
N LEU A 131 -4.97 -2.31 9.33
CA LEU A 131 -5.82 -1.58 10.29
C LEU A 131 -7.29 -1.50 9.87
N GLN A 132 -7.58 -1.50 8.58
CA GLN A 132 -8.94 -1.35 8.09
C GLN A 132 -9.68 -2.69 8.00
N ARG A 133 -10.86 -2.72 8.61
CA ARG A 133 -11.90 -3.71 8.30
C ARG A 133 -12.64 -3.27 7.03
N THR A 134 -11.96 -3.35 5.88
CA THR A 134 -12.62 -3.15 4.58
C THR A 134 -13.57 -4.33 4.26
N GLN A 135 -14.29 -4.28 3.14
CA GLN A 135 -15.06 -5.44 2.65
C GLN A 135 -14.18 -6.65 2.27
N ARG A 136 -12.86 -6.53 2.37
CA ARG A 136 -11.88 -7.59 2.11
C ARG A 136 -11.47 -8.25 3.42
N THR A 137 -11.01 -9.49 3.34
CA THR A 137 -10.38 -10.17 4.48
C THR A 137 -9.25 -9.30 5.03
N ALA A 138 -9.32 -9.00 6.32
CA ALA A 138 -8.31 -8.20 7.01
C ALA A 138 -6.96 -8.93 6.99
N LEU A 139 -5.88 -8.15 6.88
CA LEU A 139 -4.53 -8.69 6.92
C LEU A 139 -4.16 -8.98 8.38
N GLY A 140 -4.09 -10.26 8.74
CA GLY A 140 -3.69 -10.68 10.10
C GLY A 140 -2.27 -10.20 10.46
N ALA A 141 -2.00 -10.05 11.76
CA ALA A 141 -0.75 -9.48 12.27
C ALA A 141 0.50 -10.19 11.73
N ASP A 142 0.51 -11.53 11.68
CA ASP A 142 1.64 -12.30 11.16
C ASP A 142 1.88 -12.09 9.66
N THR A 143 0.80 -12.07 8.87
CA THR A 143 0.88 -11.84 7.42
C THR A 143 1.33 -10.40 7.14
N PHE A 144 0.83 -9.43 7.91
CA PHE A 144 1.28 -8.05 7.85
C PHE A 144 2.76 -7.93 8.18
N ARG A 145 3.22 -8.45 9.33
CA ARG A 145 4.63 -8.43 9.75
C ARG A 145 5.54 -9.01 8.67
N THR A 146 5.21 -10.21 8.19
CA THR A 146 5.99 -10.92 7.18
C THR A 146 6.04 -10.15 5.86
N SER A 147 4.90 -9.62 5.39
CA SER A 147 4.83 -8.88 4.13
C SER A 147 5.58 -7.55 4.21
N LEU A 148 5.45 -6.84 5.34
CA LEU A 148 6.11 -5.58 5.58
C LEU A 148 7.63 -5.75 5.70
N ALA A 149 8.09 -6.75 6.46
CA ALA A 149 9.52 -7.04 6.58
C ALA A 149 10.16 -7.36 5.23
N ARG A 150 9.50 -8.19 4.40
CA ARG A 150 9.96 -8.50 3.04
C ARG A 150 10.00 -7.27 2.13
N MET A 151 8.97 -6.41 2.21
CA MET A 151 8.93 -5.16 1.46
C MET A 151 10.08 -4.24 1.85
N ILE A 152 10.35 -4.07 3.14
CA ILE A 152 11.47 -3.26 3.64
C ILE A 152 12.81 -3.86 3.21
N ALA A 153 12.97 -5.19 3.33
CA ALA A 153 14.18 -5.88 2.88
C ALA A 153 14.45 -5.67 1.38
N LEU A 154 13.41 -5.74 0.55
CA LEU A 154 13.49 -5.42 -0.88
C LEU A 154 13.91 -3.97 -1.10
N LEU A 155 13.21 -3.01 -0.49
CA LEU A 155 13.49 -1.58 -0.65
C LEU A 155 14.90 -1.20 -0.16
N ASN A 156 15.40 -1.88 0.88
CA ASN A 156 16.77 -1.71 1.38
C ASN A 156 17.86 -2.12 0.39
N ARG A 157 17.54 -2.79 -0.73
CA ARG A 157 18.51 -3.10 -1.79
C ARG A 157 18.92 -1.88 -2.63
N SER A 158 18.21 -0.75 -2.47
CA SER A 158 18.52 0.54 -3.08
C SER A 158 18.82 1.58 -2.00
N ASP A 159 19.95 2.29 -2.14
CA ASP A 159 20.34 3.33 -1.20
C ASP A 159 19.32 4.49 -1.18
N ASP A 160 18.78 4.83 -2.36
CA ASP A 160 17.76 5.88 -2.50
C ASP A 160 16.46 5.49 -1.80
N ALA A 161 15.97 4.26 -2.02
CA ALA A 161 14.75 3.82 -1.39
C ALA A 161 14.91 3.71 0.14
N ARG A 162 16.04 3.15 0.60
CA ARG A 162 16.38 3.08 2.03
C ARG A 162 16.43 4.47 2.67
N ALA A 163 16.97 5.47 1.99
CA ALA A 163 17.10 6.82 2.53
C ALA A 163 15.78 7.62 2.49
N LEU A 164 15.05 7.57 1.38
CA LEU A 164 13.92 8.47 1.11
C LEU A 164 12.59 7.93 1.63
N TYR A 165 12.36 6.61 1.63
CA TYR A 165 11.07 6.04 2.04
C TYR A 165 10.74 6.34 3.51
N PRO A 166 11.65 6.15 4.49
CA PRO A 166 11.38 6.51 5.88
C PRO A 166 11.04 7.99 6.07
N GLN A 167 11.66 8.87 5.29
CA GLN A 167 11.40 10.31 5.34
C GLN A 167 9.99 10.63 4.82
N LYS A 168 9.58 9.99 3.72
CA LYS A 168 8.22 10.08 3.20
C LYS A 168 7.20 9.64 4.27
N LEU A 169 7.42 8.49 4.91
CA LEU A 169 6.52 7.97 5.93
C LEU A 169 6.41 8.90 7.14
N ALA A 170 7.54 9.48 7.59
CA ALA A 170 7.54 10.45 8.67
C ALA A 170 6.73 11.72 8.29
N ALA A 171 6.87 12.22 7.06
CA ALA A 171 6.12 13.36 6.57
C ALA A 171 4.61 13.05 6.48
N ASP A 172 4.24 11.89 5.97
CA ASP A 172 2.86 11.43 5.90
C ASP A 172 2.22 11.23 7.29
N ALA A 173 3.00 10.80 8.29
CA ALA A 173 2.54 10.64 9.66
C ALA A 173 2.32 11.98 10.40
N GLN A 174 3.06 13.02 10.03
CA GLN A 174 2.94 14.36 10.63
C GLN A 174 1.85 15.21 9.97
N ASN A 175 1.48 14.91 8.72
CA ASN A 175 0.50 15.70 7.99
C ASN A 175 -0.94 15.37 8.42
N GLU A 176 -1.43 16.09 9.44
CA GLU A 176 -2.79 15.93 9.96
C GLU A 176 -3.86 16.57 9.07
N LEU A 177 -3.48 17.54 8.23
CA LEU A 177 -4.37 18.39 7.46
C LEU A 177 -5.12 17.65 6.35
N GLU A 178 -4.63 16.48 5.93
CA GLU A 178 -5.15 15.80 4.74
C GLU A 178 -6.24 14.76 5.03
N GLY A 179 -6.54 14.42 6.30
CA GLY A 179 -7.59 13.44 6.64
C GLY A 179 -7.41 12.03 6.03
N ALA A 180 -6.28 11.77 5.37
CA ALA A 180 -6.04 10.55 4.59
C ALA A 180 -5.79 9.31 5.48
N TYR A 181 -5.27 9.54 6.68
CA TYR A 181 -4.91 8.49 7.63
C TYR A 181 -5.61 8.74 8.97
N THR A 182 -6.12 7.67 9.58
CA THR A 182 -6.55 7.74 10.98
C THR A 182 -5.35 7.98 11.88
N ARG A 183 -5.60 8.45 13.11
CA ARG A 183 -4.56 8.59 14.12
C ARG A 183 -3.76 7.29 14.31
N ALA A 184 -4.44 6.15 14.40
CA ALA A 184 -3.81 4.83 14.55
C ALA A 184 -2.88 4.48 13.37
N THR A 185 -3.28 4.83 12.14
CA THR A 185 -2.41 4.65 10.97
C THR A 185 -1.19 5.56 11.05
N ARG A 186 -1.36 6.84 11.39
CA ARG A 186 -0.24 7.80 11.50
C ARG A 186 0.78 7.36 12.55
N GLU A 187 0.32 6.93 13.72
CA GLU A 187 1.19 6.44 14.80
C GLU A 187 2.03 5.23 14.34
N ARG A 188 1.44 4.31 13.57
CA ARG A 188 2.16 3.16 13.00
C ARG A 188 3.13 3.52 11.88
N LEU A 189 2.74 4.42 10.97
CA LEU A 189 3.64 4.92 9.94
C LEU A 189 4.84 5.66 10.57
N ALA A 190 4.62 6.42 11.65
CA ALA A 190 5.69 7.06 12.42
C ALA A 190 6.63 6.03 13.06
N ALA A 191 6.09 4.96 13.67
CA ALA A 191 6.89 3.90 14.27
C ALA A 191 7.76 3.17 13.22
N ILE A 192 7.17 2.82 12.07
CA ILE A 192 7.90 2.24 10.92
C ILE A 192 9.02 3.20 10.47
N ALA A 193 8.70 4.47 10.25
CA ALA A 193 9.66 5.47 9.80
C ALA A 193 10.84 5.62 10.77
N ALA A 194 10.56 5.68 12.08
CA ALA A 194 11.58 5.82 13.11
C ALA A 194 12.50 4.60 13.19
N ALA A 195 11.92 3.39 13.28
CA ALA A 195 12.65 2.14 13.31
C ALA A 195 13.53 1.95 12.06
N TRP A 196 12.97 2.26 10.88
CA TRP A 196 13.69 2.12 9.62
C TRP A 196 14.82 3.15 9.50
N LYS A 197 14.58 4.41 9.86
CA LYS A 197 15.61 5.45 9.88
C LYS A 197 16.74 5.16 10.87
N ALA A 198 16.44 4.48 11.98
CA ALA A 198 17.43 4.01 12.94
C ALA A 198 18.29 2.83 12.43
N GLY A 199 18.05 2.34 11.21
CA GLY A 199 18.81 1.25 10.61
C GLY A 199 18.49 -0.12 11.21
N GLN A 200 17.33 -0.28 11.84
CA GLN A 200 16.91 -1.57 12.38
C GLN A 200 16.69 -2.61 11.26
N ALA A 201 16.82 -3.88 11.62
CA ALA A 201 16.55 -4.99 10.71
C ALA A 201 15.09 -4.98 10.23
N PRO A 202 14.77 -5.44 9.00
CA PRO A 202 13.42 -5.38 8.45
C PRO A 202 12.33 -5.98 9.35
N ASP A 203 12.62 -7.09 10.03
CA ASP A 203 11.70 -7.71 10.97
C ASP A 203 11.41 -6.83 12.19
N ALA A 204 12.42 -6.13 12.71
CA ALA A 204 12.26 -5.20 13.82
C ALA A 204 11.47 -3.95 13.40
N VAL A 205 11.67 -3.45 12.18
CA VAL A 205 10.86 -2.36 11.63
C VAL A 205 9.40 -2.78 11.48
N ALA A 206 9.14 -4.00 11.00
CA ALA A 206 7.79 -4.51 10.89
C ALA A 206 7.15 -4.75 12.26
N GLN A 207 7.92 -5.21 13.25
CA GLN A 207 7.47 -5.39 14.62
C GLN A 207 7.14 -4.05 15.29
N ALA A 208 7.92 -3.00 15.05
CA ALA A 208 7.65 -1.66 15.57
C ALA A 208 6.26 -1.14 15.17
N ALA A 209 5.74 -1.55 14.00
CA ALA A 209 4.38 -1.22 13.57
C ALA A 209 3.29 -1.96 14.39
N LEU A 210 3.58 -3.15 14.90
CA LEU A 210 2.67 -3.95 15.71
C LEU A 210 2.75 -3.58 17.21
N ASP A 211 3.89 -3.09 17.66
CA ASP A 211 4.10 -2.67 19.05
C ASP A 211 3.37 -1.37 19.40
N VAL A 212 2.94 -0.60 18.39
CA VAL A 212 2.05 0.54 18.61
C VAL A 212 0.71 0.02 19.14
N PRO A 213 0.25 0.46 20.32
CA PRO A 213 -1.01 0.01 20.87
C PRO A 213 -2.15 0.30 19.89
N ASP A 214 -3.11 -0.61 19.77
CA ASP A 214 -4.41 -0.21 19.25
C ASP A 214 -5.01 0.78 20.24
N ALA A 215 -5.41 1.96 19.76
CA ALA A 215 -6.22 2.86 20.57
C ALA A 215 -7.42 2.04 21.08
N SER A 216 -7.39 1.71 22.37
CA SER A 216 -8.44 0.94 23.01
C SER A 216 -9.74 1.71 22.84
N HIS A 217 -10.60 1.24 21.94
CA HIS A 217 -12.02 1.53 22.09
C HIS A 217 -12.39 1.05 23.49
N PRO A 218 -12.97 1.89 24.37
CA PRO A 218 -13.48 1.39 25.63
C PRO A 218 -14.42 0.23 25.31
N ARG A 219 -14.11 -0.96 25.83
CA ARG A 219 -14.91 -2.19 25.64
C ARG A 219 -16.30 -2.12 26.29
N ASP A 220 -16.69 -0.94 26.82
CA ASP A 220 -17.85 -0.74 27.67
C ASP A 220 -18.96 0.12 27.07
N TRP A 221 -18.94 0.45 25.77
CA TRP A 221 -20.15 0.91 25.10
C TRP A 221 -21.06 -0.26 24.75
N VAL A 222 -21.62 -0.85 25.81
CA VAL A 222 -22.88 -1.57 25.75
C VAL A 222 -23.94 -0.53 25.34
N VAL A 223 -24.28 -0.46 24.06
CA VAL A 223 -25.56 0.13 23.65
C VAL A 223 -26.63 -0.85 24.12
N ARG A 224 -27.16 -0.62 25.32
CA ARG A 224 -28.47 -1.15 25.69
C ARG A 224 -29.50 -0.37 24.88
N ASP A 225 -30.27 -1.11 24.09
CA ASP A 225 -31.57 -0.79 23.52
C ASP A 225 -31.81 0.63 22.97
N LEU A 226 -31.86 0.71 21.63
CA LEU A 226 -32.89 1.45 20.89
C LEU A 226 -33.38 0.59 19.73
#